data_AF-G9XEN3-F1
#
_entry.id   AF-G9XEN3-F1
#
_cell.length_a   1.000
_cell.length_b   1.000
_cell.length_c   1.000
_cell.angle_alpha   90.00
_cell.angle_beta   90.00
_cell.angle_gamma   90.00
#
_symmetry.space_group_name_H-M   'P 1'
#
loop_
_entity.id
_entity.type
_entity.pdbx_description
1 polymer ?
#
loop_
_entity_poly.entity_id
_entity_poly.type
_entity_poly.pdbx_seq_one_letter_code
_entity_poly.pdbx_strand_id
1 'polypeptide(L)'
;MSIILILQAFLAAFLGGIIYSIIGIIPGTDETATMAPVTLVLVLLKLPPVVLFSWTIGIIVAMQITHTVPTSMAALPGSTMAVPMVYYSSLAKRLGIPHISMRKMAAGSLLGSIVALPVSIICAFILAPLGGKISPYMGAIFTIGAILIAYMSNAKWAAVIFLIPYSFLIQGFQRLALESVGKNLFISIFMGITIGPMISELFNVLIPSMRHKQRRDKPSEIWLAPDSREKMSFYPNPLKLLSKKQKKAILVTSAIGTAGFTLSPVGMTVLLGELISGKTKELYNKITTTVSVQDAVSNATYIGGLIIPLLAFGLPLSPVALGPAAPLFNAPPVFTIDPVNNLHNYLEVWHYIVYGAIGIIGGTLVAYPISIKKARSWTEKMFKNISHEALIGAFLGLIFMLAYYEAGVVGIIIALCIGLFGGIMHNIFEIHTGVQFMAYYASAFIVNQLLAIAKI
;
A
#
# COMPACT_ATOMS: atom_id res chain seq x y z
N MET A 1 -0.32 14.63 30.36
CA MET A 1 -0.24 13.23 29.88
C MET A 1 -0.05 12.29 31.06
N SER A 2 -0.90 11.27 31.21
CA SER A 2 -0.67 10.21 32.20
C SER A 2 0.43 9.26 31.70
N ILE A 3 1.41 8.94 32.54
CA ILE A 3 2.49 7.98 32.24
C ILE A 3 1.91 6.62 31.82
N ILE A 4 0.76 6.24 32.39
CA ILE A 4 0.05 5.01 32.05
C ILE A 4 -0.40 4.99 30.58
N LEU A 5 -0.86 6.11 30.04
CA LEU A 5 -1.32 6.17 28.64
C LEU A 5 -0.16 6.07 27.65
N ILE A 6 0.99 6.65 27.98
CA ILE A 6 2.21 6.52 27.18
C ILE A 6 2.65 5.06 27.12
N LEU A 7 2.68 4.40 28.28
CA LEU A 7 3.08 3.00 28.38
C LEU A 7 2.10 2.09 27.63
N GLN A 8 0.79 2.29 27.79
CA GLN A 8 -0.23 1.54 27.06
C GLN A 8 -0.11 1.75 25.54
N ALA A 9 0.09 2.99 25.10
CA ALA A 9 0.25 3.31 23.69
C ALA A 9 1.51 2.66 23.10
N PHE A 10 2.63 2.70 23.82
CA PHE A 10 3.86 2.03 23.41
C PHE A 10 3.69 0.52 23.36
N LEU A 11 3.09 -0.10 24.39
CA LEU A 11 2.85 -1.55 24.43
C LEU A 11 1.93 -1.99 23.29
N ALA A 12 0.85 -1.26 23.02
CA ALA A 12 -0.04 -1.54 21.92
C ALA A 12 0.71 -1.44 20.58
N ALA A 13 1.41 -0.33 20.32
CA ALA A 13 2.20 -0.16 19.10
C ALA A 13 3.29 -1.23 18.93
N PHE A 14 3.94 -1.64 20.01
CA PHE A 14 4.98 -2.65 20.01
C PHE A 14 4.43 -4.07 19.75
N LEU A 15 3.34 -4.45 20.44
CA LEU A 15 2.68 -5.74 20.22
C LEU A 15 2.10 -5.83 18.81
N GLY A 16 1.44 -4.76 18.35
CA GLY A 16 1.01 -4.62 16.97
C GLY A 16 2.19 -4.73 16.01
N GLY A 17 3.30 -4.07 16.32
CA GLY A 17 4.54 -4.16 15.57
C GLY A 17 5.05 -5.59 15.43
N ILE A 18 5.00 -6.41 16.48
CA ILE A 18 5.37 -7.83 16.43
C ILE A 18 4.42 -8.60 15.51
N ILE A 19 3.10 -8.48 15.73
CA ILE A 19 2.08 -9.23 14.99
C ILE A 19 2.16 -8.90 13.49
N TYR A 20 2.20 -7.61 13.15
CA TYR A 20 2.21 -7.18 11.76
C TYR A 20 3.59 -7.29 11.09
N SER A 21 4.66 -7.47 11.87
CA SER A 21 5.94 -7.93 11.32
C SER A 21 5.85 -9.37 10.81
N ILE A 22 5.08 -10.24 11.47
CA ILE A 22 4.88 -11.62 11.04
C ILE A 22 3.94 -11.64 9.82
N ILE A 23 2.83 -10.91 9.91
CA ILE A 23 1.84 -10.82 8.81
C ILE A 23 2.50 -10.23 7.56
N GLY A 24 3.25 -9.14 7.66
CA GLY A 24 3.87 -8.50 6.49
C GLY A 24 4.93 -9.37 5.78
N ILE A 25 5.47 -10.41 6.42
CA ILE A 25 6.35 -11.38 5.74
C ILE A 25 5.54 -12.31 4.81
N ILE A 26 4.26 -12.53 5.10
CA ILE A 26 3.37 -13.37 4.29
C ILE A 26 3.08 -12.62 2.98
N PRO A 27 3.46 -13.18 1.81
CA PRO A 27 3.18 -12.56 0.53
C PRO A 27 1.68 -12.33 0.36
N GLY A 28 1.33 -11.16 -0.16
CA GLY A 28 -0.02 -10.89 -0.60
C GLY A 28 -1.02 -10.47 0.45
N THR A 29 -0.51 -10.04 1.60
CA THR A 29 -1.37 -9.61 2.69
C THR A 29 -2.05 -8.28 2.33
N ASP A 30 -3.36 -8.22 2.56
CA ASP A 30 -4.11 -6.99 2.38
C ASP A 30 -4.22 -6.24 3.71
N GLU A 31 -3.78 -5.00 3.72
CA GLU A 31 -3.82 -4.14 4.90
C GLU A 31 -5.27 -3.94 5.34
N THR A 32 -6.22 -3.83 4.41
CA THR A 32 -7.63 -3.61 4.75
C THR A 32 -8.23 -4.83 5.42
N ALA A 33 -8.02 -6.02 4.85
CA ALA A 33 -8.54 -7.26 5.39
C ALA A 33 -7.84 -7.71 6.69
N THR A 34 -6.61 -7.24 6.96
CA THR A 34 -5.87 -7.65 8.16
C THR A 34 -5.85 -6.57 9.24
N MET A 35 -5.60 -5.29 8.94
CA MET A 35 -5.53 -4.20 9.91
C MET A 35 -6.90 -3.74 10.39
N ALA A 36 -7.87 -3.60 9.48
CA ALA A 36 -9.17 -3.01 9.84
C ALA A 36 -9.95 -3.88 10.84
N PRO A 37 -10.08 -5.21 10.69
CA PRO A 37 -10.84 -6.02 11.64
C PRO A 37 -10.24 -6.02 13.05
N VAL A 38 -8.91 -6.15 13.16
CA VAL A 38 -8.23 -6.13 14.46
C VAL A 38 -8.37 -4.76 15.12
N THR A 39 -8.19 -3.69 14.35
CA THR A 39 -8.39 -2.32 14.85
C THR A 39 -9.84 -2.09 15.27
N LEU A 40 -10.82 -2.59 14.51
CA LEU A 40 -12.24 -2.53 14.86
C LEU A 40 -12.53 -3.23 16.19
N VAL A 41 -11.97 -4.42 16.42
CA VAL A 41 -12.11 -5.12 17.71
C VAL A 41 -11.56 -4.26 18.85
N LEU A 42 -10.38 -3.66 18.70
CA LEU A 42 -9.81 -2.78 19.73
C LEU A 42 -10.65 -1.52 19.98
N VAL A 43 -11.25 -0.96 18.92
CA VAL A 43 -12.19 0.16 19.03
C VAL A 43 -13.45 -0.26 19.81
N LEU A 44 -14.03 -1.41 19.48
CA LEU A 44 -15.22 -1.95 20.17
C LEU A 44 -14.94 -2.34 21.63
N LEU A 45 -13.71 -2.73 21.95
CA LEU A 45 -13.22 -2.90 23.33
C LEU A 45 -13.01 -1.58 24.08
N LYS A 46 -13.29 -0.43 23.44
CA LYS A 46 -13.21 0.92 24.02
C LYS A 46 -11.82 1.27 24.56
N LEU A 47 -10.77 0.84 23.86
CA LEU A 47 -9.41 1.30 24.17
C LEU A 47 -9.32 2.83 24.02
N PRO A 48 -8.45 3.51 24.78
CA PRO A 48 -8.30 4.95 24.69
C PRO A 48 -7.91 5.41 23.26
N PRO A 49 -8.49 6.50 22.73
CA PRO A 49 -8.22 6.97 21.35
C PRO A 49 -6.74 7.19 21.02
N VAL A 50 -5.97 7.71 21.98
CA VAL A 50 -4.50 7.88 21.86
C VAL A 50 -3.75 6.56 21.67
N VAL A 51 -4.21 5.49 22.33
CA VAL A 51 -3.63 4.14 22.24
C VAL A 51 -3.97 3.52 20.89
N LEU A 52 -5.21 3.67 20.44
CA LEU A 52 -5.67 3.22 19.11
C LEU A 52 -4.91 3.92 17.98
N PHE A 53 -4.62 5.21 18.13
CA PHE A 53 -3.82 5.96 17.18
C PHE A 53 -2.37 5.44 17.11
N SER A 54 -1.69 5.28 18.26
CA SER A 54 -0.34 4.71 18.31
C SER A 54 -0.29 3.27 17.78
N TRP A 55 -1.27 2.44 18.13
CA TRP A 55 -1.43 1.09 17.59
C TRP A 55 -1.47 1.11 16.07
N THR A 56 -2.34 1.95 15.50
CA THR A 56 -2.57 2.00 14.05
C THR A 56 -1.32 2.46 13.31
N ILE A 57 -0.64 3.51 13.79
CA ILE A 57 0.64 3.93 13.21
C ILE A 57 1.69 2.82 13.34
N GLY A 58 1.76 2.14 14.48
CA GLY A 58 2.71 1.04 14.73
C GLY A 58 2.52 -0.13 13.77
N ILE A 59 1.29 -0.60 13.57
CA ILE A 59 1.00 -1.71 12.65
C ILE A 59 1.26 -1.33 11.19
N ILE A 60 0.94 -0.10 10.79
CA ILE A 60 1.20 0.41 9.43
C ILE A 60 2.69 0.36 9.15
N VAL A 61 3.49 0.94 10.05
CA VAL A 61 4.94 1.02 9.86
C VAL A 61 5.57 -0.38 9.91
N ALA A 62 5.12 -1.25 10.80
CA ALA A 62 5.65 -2.61 10.89
C ALA A 62 5.34 -3.45 9.65
N MET A 63 4.09 -3.42 9.17
CA MET A 63 3.69 -4.14 7.97
C MET A 63 4.43 -3.61 6.74
N GLN A 64 4.53 -2.30 6.58
CA GLN A 64 5.22 -1.69 5.45
C GLN A 64 6.74 -1.94 5.47
N ILE A 65 7.37 -2.10 6.63
CA ILE A 65 8.80 -2.44 6.66
C ILE A 65 9.02 -3.94 6.38
N THR A 66 8.11 -4.79 6.82
CA THR A 66 8.25 -6.26 6.67
C THR A 66 7.78 -6.78 5.33
N HIS A 67 6.87 -6.09 4.64
CA HIS A 67 6.45 -6.46 3.29
C HIS A 67 7.60 -6.38 2.26
N THR A 68 8.69 -5.71 2.61
CA THR A 68 9.90 -5.60 1.77
C THR A 68 10.60 -6.95 1.63
N VAL A 69 10.37 -7.86 2.60
CA VAL A 69 10.92 -9.20 2.65
C VAL A 69 10.43 -10.02 1.44
N PRO A 70 9.13 -10.36 1.32
CA PRO A 70 8.63 -11.09 0.15
C PRO A 70 8.76 -10.28 -1.15
N THR A 71 8.56 -8.95 -1.10
CA THR A 71 8.63 -8.09 -2.29
C THR A 71 10.00 -8.12 -2.95
N SER A 72 11.04 -7.91 -2.17
CA SER A 72 12.39 -7.82 -2.71
C SER A 72 12.98 -9.19 -3.04
N MET A 73 12.74 -10.19 -2.20
CA MET A 73 13.33 -11.51 -2.36
C MET A 73 12.58 -12.34 -3.42
N ALA A 74 11.25 -12.44 -3.31
CA ALA A 74 10.47 -13.30 -4.19
C ALA A 74 10.05 -12.59 -5.48
N ALA A 75 10.14 -11.25 -5.54
CA ALA A 75 9.48 -10.43 -6.54
C ALA A 75 7.97 -10.71 -6.58
N LEU A 76 7.37 -10.89 -5.40
CA LEU A 76 5.94 -11.05 -5.20
C LEU A 76 5.47 -9.97 -4.23
N PRO A 77 4.35 -9.30 -4.48
CA PRO A 77 3.91 -8.21 -3.62
C PRO A 77 3.72 -8.72 -2.19
N GLY A 78 4.47 -8.17 -1.24
CA GLY A 78 4.32 -8.50 0.18
C GLY A 78 2.97 -8.04 0.73
N SER A 79 2.57 -6.86 0.27
CA SER A 79 1.23 -6.34 0.46
C SER A 79 0.75 -5.64 -0.79
N THR A 80 -0.50 -5.18 -0.79
CA THR A 80 -1.09 -4.48 -1.93
C THR A 80 -0.30 -3.23 -2.34
N MET A 81 0.27 -2.55 -1.35
CA MET A 81 1.13 -1.40 -1.52
C MET A 81 2.46 -1.70 -2.21
N ALA A 82 2.91 -2.96 -2.17
CA ALA A 82 4.18 -3.38 -2.75
C ALA A 82 4.10 -3.70 -4.25
N VAL A 83 2.91 -3.77 -4.84
CA VAL A 83 2.72 -4.10 -6.27
C VAL A 83 3.59 -3.24 -7.21
N PRO A 84 3.66 -1.90 -7.06
CA PRO A 84 4.51 -1.06 -7.91
C PRO A 84 6.01 -1.39 -7.84
N MET A 85 6.45 -2.05 -6.77
CA MET A 85 7.85 -2.36 -6.49
C MET A 85 8.28 -3.71 -7.06
N VAL A 86 7.32 -4.56 -7.46
CA VAL A 86 7.56 -5.92 -7.95
C VAL A 86 8.45 -5.91 -9.20
N TYR A 87 8.20 -5.02 -10.14
CA TYR A 87 8.99 -4.91 -11.37
C TYR A 87 10.47 -4.63 -11.07
N TYR A 88 10.75 -3.57 -10.31
CA TYR A 88 12.13 -3.21 -9.95
C TYR A 88 12.78 -4.24 -9.02
N SER A 89 11.99 -4.92 -8.18
CA SER A 89 12.47 -6.02 -7.33
C SER A 89 12.84 -7.26 -8.17
N SER A 90 12.08 -7.56 -9.22
CA SER A 90 12.40 -8.59 -10.20
C SER A 90 13.71 -8.28 -10.94
N LEU A 91 13.91 -7.02 -11.34
CA LEU A 91 15.19 -6.57 -11.91
C LEU A 91 16.35 -6.69 -10.91
N ALA A 92 16.15 -6.29 -9.65
CA ALA A 92 17.16 -6.45 -8.59
C ALA A 92 17.51 -7.93 -8.34
N LYS A 93 16.52 -8.82 -8.37
CA LYS A 93 16.71 -10.26 -8.26
C LYS A 93 17.55 -10.81 -9.42
N ARG A 94 17.26 -10.40 -10.66
CA ARG A 94 18.05 -10.79 -11.85
C ARG A 94 19.50 -10.28 -11.80
N LEU A 95 19.73 -9.12 -11.17
CA LEU A 95 21.07 -8.58 -10.93
C LEU A 95 21.80 -9.20 -9.73
N GLY A 96 21.18 -10.10 -8.98
CA GLY A 96 21.81 -10.74 -7.82
C GLY A 96 21.87 -9.89 -6.56
N ILE A 97 21.10 -8.79 -6.49
CA ILE A 97 21.09 -7.83 -5.38
C ILE A 97 19.76 -7.69 -4.60
N PRO A 98 18.89 -8.72 -4.48
CA PRO A 98 17.60 -8.58 -3.80
C PRO A 98 17.77 -8.20 -2.32
N HIS A 99 18.77 -8.73 -1.62
CA HIS A 99 19.05 -8.37 -0.23
C HIS A 99 19.48 -6.89 -0.06
N ILE A 100 20.11 -6.27 -1.07
CA ILE A 100 20.44 -4.84 -1.05
C ILE A 100 19.16 -4.03 -1.26
N SER A 101 18.35 -4.41 -2.26
CA SER A 101 17.05 -3.80 -2.52
C SER A 101 16.17 -3.81 -1.27
N MET A 102 16.05 -4.96 -0.60
CA MET A 102 15.32 -5.13 0.66
C MET A 102 15.76 -4.14 1.75
N ARG A 103 17.08 -4.01 1.97
CA ARG A 103 17.62 -3.06 2.97
C ARG A 103 17.31 -1.61 2.61
N LYS A 104 17.38 -1.26 1.32
CA LYS A 104 17.10 0.09 0.81
C LYS A 104 15.62 0.44 0.91
N MET A 105 14.74 -0.52 0.63
CA MET A 105 13.29 -0.41 0.81
C MET A 105 12.97 -0.17 2.28
N ALA A 106 13.38 -1.08 3.18
CA ALA A 106 13.12 -0.95 4.62
C ALA A 106 13.64 0.37 5.22
N ALA A 107 14.82 0.83 4.80
CA ALA A 107 15.35 2.14 5.18
C ALA A 107 14.54 3.30 4.59
N GLY A 108 14.09 3.18 3.35
CA GLY A 108 13.19 4.13 2.70
C GLY A 108 11.86 4.26 3.43
N SER A 109 11.19 3.13 3.71
CA SER A 109 9.93 3.07 4.46
C SER A 109 10.03 3.76 5.83
N LEU A 110 11.07 3.45 6.61
CA LEU A 110 11.30 4.09 7.91
C LEU A 110 11.48 5.62 7.79
N LEU A 111 12.31 6.08 6.84
CA LEU A 111 12.48 7.52 6.63
C LEU A 111 11.20 8.18 6.12
N GLY A 112 10.44 7.50 5.27
CA GLY A 112 9.13 7.92 4.81
C GLY A 112 8.19 8.16 5.99
N SER A 113 8.12 7.24 6.95
CA SER A 113 7.28 7.41 8.15
C SER A 113 7.69 8.62 8.99
N ILE A 114 9.01 8.78 9.21
CA ILE A 114 9.55 9.88 10.02
C ILE A 114 9.24 11.25 9.37
N VAL A 115 9.30 11.34 8.04
CA VAL A 115 8.96 12.57 7.31
C VAL A 115 7.45 12.79 7.25
N ALA A 116 6.67 11.73 7.06
CA ALA A 116 5.22 11.81 6.88
C ALA A 116 4.51 12.35 8.12
N LEU A 117 4.93 11.97 9.33
CA LEU A 117 4.30 12.44 10.56
C LEU A 117 4.23 13.98 10.67
N PRO A 118 5.35 14.73 10.66
CA PRO A 118 5.30 16.18 10.75
C PRO A 118 4.65 16.83 9.52
N VAL A 119 4.91 16.31 8.31
CA VAL A 119 4.31 16.86 7.08
C VAL A 119 2.79 16.72 7.08
N SER A 120 2.26 15.58 7.54
CA SER A 120 0.82 15.34 7.62
C SER A 120 0.14 16.35 8.52
N ILE A 121 0.76 16.69 9.65
CA ILE A 121 0.20 17.63 10.62
C ILE A 121 0.21 19.05 10.05
N ILE A 122 1.30 19.46 9.38
CA ILE A 122 1.38 20.75 8.70
C ILE A 122 0.31 20.85 7.61
N CYS A 123 0.18 19.80 6.78
CA CYS A 123 -0.84 19.75 5.74
C CYS A 123 -2.26 19.80 6.32
N ALA A 124 -2.52 19.05 7.39
CA ALA A 124 -3.82 19.06 8.07
C ALA A 124 -4.17 20.45 8.60
N PHE A 125 -3.21 21.17 9.20
CA PHE A 125 -3.43 22.52 9.71
C PHE A 125 -3.79 23.51 8.59
N ILE A 126 -3.13 23.41 7.43
CA ILE A 126 -3.42 24.24 6.25
C ILE A 126 -4.80 23.92 5.68
N LEU A 127 -5.21 22.65 5.72
CA LEU A 127 -6.43 22.16 5.10
C LEU A 127 -7.67 22.23 6.01
N ALA A 128 -7.52 22.24 7.33
CA ALA A 128 -8.63 22.28 8.29
C ALA A 128 -9.64 23.42 8.03
N PRO A 129 -9.22 24.67 7.72
CA PRO A 129 -10.15 25.76 7.39
C PRO A 129 -10.95 25.54 6.11
N LEU A 130 -10.52 24.61 5.25
CA LEU A 130 -11.11 24.35 3.93
C LEU A 130 -12.03 23.12 3.93
N GLY A 131 -12.16 22.38 5.04
CA GLY A 131 -12.85 21.09 5.09
C GLY A 131 -14.29 21.10 4.61
N GLY A 132 -15.09 22.04 5.11
CA GLY A 132 -16.49 22.20 4.68
C GLY A 132 -16.65 22.55 3.20
N LYS A 133 -15.61 23.13 2.57
CA LYS A 133 -15.61 23.47 1.15
C LYS A 133 -15.09 22.35 0.26
N ILE A 134 -14.27 21.44 0.78
CA ILE A 134 -13.61 20.37 0.00
C ILE A 134 -14.49 19.12 -0.11
N SER A 135 -15.21 18.76 0.95
CA SER A 135 -15.96 17.49 1.01
C SER A 135 -16.89 17.23 -0.19
N PRO A 136 -17.63 18.22 -0.73
CA PRO A 136 -18.48 17.98 -1.91
C PRO A 136 -17.72 17.69 -3.21
N TYR A 137 -16.48 18.16 -3.32
CA TYR A 137 -15.67 18.05 -4.54
C TYR A 137 -14.74 16.83 -4.55
N MET A 138 -14.79 15.97 -3.53
CA MET A 138 -13.90 14.82 -3.40
C MET A 138 -13.94 13.88 -4.61
N GLY A 139 -15.13 13.59 -5.15
CA GLY A 139 -15.26 12.78 -6.37
C GLY A 139 -14.56 13.41 -7.58
N ALA A 140 -14.63 14.73 -7.72
CA ALA A 140 -13.92 15.46 -8.76
C ALA A 140 -12.39 15.45 -8.53
N ILE A 141 -11.94 15.61 -7.29
CA ILE A 141 -10.51 15.54 -6.92
C ILE A 141 -9.93 14.17 -7.26
N PHE A 142 -10.62 13.07 -6.91
CA PHE A 142 -10.19 11.73 -7.29
C PHE A 142 -10.13 11.55 -8.80
N THR A 143 -11.10 12.11 -9.54
CA THR A 143 -11.12 12.03 -11.01
C THR A 143 -9.98 12.80 -11.65
N ILE A 144 -9.71 14.04 -11.21
CA ILE A 144 -8.57 14.84 -11.68
C ILE A 144 -7.26 14.11 -11.35
N GLY A 145 -7.14 13.58 -10.13
CA GLY A 145 -6.00 12.75 -9.73
C GLY A 145 -5.80 11.54 -10.63
N ALA A 146 -6.88 10.83 -10.97
CA ALA A 146 -6.86 9.70 -11.87
C ALA A 146 -6.38 10.10 -13.27
N ILE A 147 -6.86 11.22 -13.82
CA ILE A 147 -6.45 11.75 -15.13
C ILE A 147 -4.96 12.11 -15.13
N LEU A 148 -4.48 12.79 -14.08
CA LEU A 148 -3.07 13.17 -13.97
C LEU A 148 -2.17 11.94 -13.91
N ILE A 149 -2.50 10.96 -13.06
CA ILE A 149 -1.72 9.72 -12.93
C ILE A 149 -1.77 8.92 -14.24
N ALA A 150 -2.94 8.84 -14.89
CA ALA A 150 -3.09 8.18 -16.18
C ALA A 150 -2.24 8.84 -17.27
N TYR A 151 -2.26 10.17 -17.35
CA TYR A 151 -1.47 10.91 -18.33
C TYR A 151 0.05 10.78 -18.11
N MET A 152 0.48 10.66 -16.84
CA MET A 152 1.88 10.45 -16.49
C MET A 152 2.36 9.00 -16.69
N SER A 153 1.45 8.05 -16.90
CA SER A 153 1.81 6.67 -17.24
C SER A 153 2.44 6.56 -18.63
N ASN A 154 3.13 5.45 -18.92
CA ASN A 154 3.70 5.21 -20.25
C ASN A 154 2.63 5.24 -21.37
N ALA A 155 1.42 4.78 -21.06
CA ALA A 155 0.28 4.76 -21.97
C ALA A 155 -0.38 6.14 -22.19
N LYS A 156 -0.04 7.15 -21.39
CA LYS A 156 -0.48 8.56 -21.51
C LYS A 156 -2.00 8.68 -21.80
N TRP A 157 -2.37 9.17 -22.97
CA TRP A 157 -3.77 9.37 -23.39
C TRP A 157 -4.58 8.09 -23.47
N ALA A 158 -3.97 6.96 -23.83
CA ALA A 158 -4.67 5.67 -23.85
C ALA A 158 -5.15 5.30 -22.43
N ALA A 159 -4.32 5.55 -21.41
CA ALA A 159 -4.71 5.35 -20.02
C ALA A 159 -5.81 6.32 -19.57
N VAL A 160 -5.79 7.57 -20.04
CA VAL A 160 -6.84 8.57 -19.71
C VAL A 160 -8.19 8.15 -20.29
N ILE A 161 -8.23 7.78 -21.57
CA ILE A 161 -9.47 7.32 -22.23
C ILE A 161 -9.97 6.04 -21.55
N PHE A 162 -9.06 5.14 -21.17
CA PHE A 162 -9.38 3.89 -20.48
C PHE A 162 -10.05 4.06 -19.10
N LEU A 163 -9.86 5.21 -18.43
CA LEU A 163 -10.55 5.48 -17.16
C LEU A 163 -12.08 5.35 -17.28
N ILE A 164 -12.64 5.72 -18.43
CA ILE A 164 -14.08 5.67 -18.68
C ILE A 164 -14.61 4.23 -18.71
N PRO A 165 -14.23 3.36 -19.67
CA PRO A 165 -14.74 1.99 -19.73
C PRO A 165 -14.41 1.19 -18.47
N TYR A 166 -13.26 1.44 -17.85
CA TYR A 166 -12.88 0.76 -16.62
C TYR A 166 -13.73 1.20 -15.42
N SER A 167 -14.11 2.48 -15.34
CA SER A 167 -15.04 2.96 -14.31
C SER A 167 -16.42 2.31 -14.43
N PHE A 168 -16.93 2.16 -15.66
CA PHE A 168 -18.17 1.43 -15.91
C PHE A 168 -18.06 -0.05 -15.51
N LEU A 169 -16.94 -0.70 -15.84
CA LEU A 169 -16.69 -2.09 -15.44
C LEU A 169 -16.73 -2.25 -13.91
N ILE A 170 -16.06 -1.35 -13.18
CA ILE A 170 -16.04 -1.38 -11.71
C ILE A 170 -17.44 -1.15 -11.14
N GLN A 171 -18.15 -0.12 -11.60
CA GLN A 171 -19.50 0.18 -11.10
C GLN A 171 -20.50 -0.92 -11.48
N GLY A 172 -20.33 -1.57 -12.63
CA GLY A 172 -21.10 -2.75 -13.01
C GLY A 172 -20.91 -3.91 -12.03
N PHE A 173 -19.65 -4.23 -11.67
CA PHE A 173 -19.37 -5.25 -10.66
C PHE A 173 -19.85 -4.87 -9.26
N GLN A 174 -19.76 -3.58 -8.88
CA GLN A 174 -20.34 -3.10 -7.61
C GLN A 174 -21.86 -3.29 -7.58
N ARG A 175 -22.54 -3.02 -8.69
CA ARG A 175 -23.98 -3.23 -8.80
C ARG A 175 -24.35 -4.71 -8.67
N LEU A 176 -23.63 -5.59 -9.35
CA LEU A 176 -23.81 -7.05 -9.23
C LEU A 176 -23.58 -7.54 -7.79
N ALA A 177 -22.58 -7.00 -7.10
CA ALA A 177 -22.32 -7.33 -5.70
C ALA A 177 -23.44 -6.85 -4.77
N LEU A 178 -23.95 -5.64 -5.01
CA LEU A 178 -25.07 -5.10 -4.25
C LEU A 178 -26.34 -5.94 -4.41
N GLU A 179 -26.61 -6.42 -5.63
CA GLU A 179 -27.79 -7.28 -5.90
C GLU A 179 -27.64 -8.70 -5.36
N SER A 180 -26.41 -9.23 -5.28
CA SER A 180 -26.17 -10.60 -4.83
C SER A 180 -25.95 -10.73 -3.32
N VAL A 181 -25.20 -9.81 -2.70
CA VAL A 181 -24.77 -9.90 -1.29
C VAL A 181 -25.22 -8.67 -0.48
N GLY A 182 -25.90 -7.69 -1.09
CA GLY A 182 -26.47 -6.53 -0.39
C GLY A 182 -25.46 -5.47 0.02
N LYS A 183 -24.19 -5.57 -0.41
CA LYS A 183 -23.13 -4.61 -0.09
C LYS A 183 -22.14 -4.42 -1.24
N ASN A 184 -21.48 -3.28 -1.25
CA ASN A 184 -20.35 -3.02 -2.15
C ASN A 184 -19.11 -3.84 -1.74
N LEU A 185 -18.28 -4.18 -2.72
CA LEU A 185 -17.03 -4.90 -2.51
C LEU A 185 -15.85 -3.95 -2.54
N PHE A 186 -15.03 -4.01 -1.51
CA PHE A 186 -13.77 -3.31 -1.42
C PHE A 186 -12.62 -4.30 -1.60
N ILE A 187 -12.54 -5.33 -0.76
CA ILE A 187 -11.41 -6.27 -0.69
C ILE A 187 -11.26 -7.03 -2.01
N SER A 188 -12.34 -7.58 -2.56
CA SER A 188 -12.34 -8.41 -3.77
C SER A 188 -11.89 -7.61 -5.00
N ILE A 189 -12.38 -6.37 -5.14
CA ILE A 189 -12.00 -5.49 -6.24
C ILE A 189 -10.56 -5.02 -6.08
N PHE A 190 -10.19 -4.61 -4.87
CA PHE A 190 -8.85 -4.12 -4.55
C PHE A 190 -7.79 -5.21 -4.76
N MET A 191 -8.06 -6.43 -4.30
CA MET A 191 -7.19 -7.58 -4.53
C MET A 191 -7.16 -7.97 -6.00
N GLY A 192 -8.29 -7.95 -6.71
CA GLY A 192 -8.34 -8.17 -8.16
C GLY A 192 -7.40 -7.25 -8.91
N ILE A 193 -7.45 -5.93 -8.65
CA ILE A 193 -6.54 -4.93 -9.24
C ILE A 193 -5.09 -5.24 -8.89
N THR A 194 -4.81 -5.54 -7.62
CA THR A 194 -3.48 -5.84 -7.08
C THR A 194 -2.79 -6.96 -7.84
N ILE A 195 -3.52 -8.06 -8.06
CA ILE A 195 -2.96 -9.31 -8.61
C ILE A 195 -3.12 -9.45 -10.11
N GLY A 196 -3.75 -8.47 -10.76
CA GLY A 196 -4.13 -8.58 -12.16
C GLY A 196 -3.00 -9.11 -13.06
N PRO A 197 -1.78 -8.56 -12.99
CA PRO A 197 -0.65 -9.05 -13.78
C PRO A 197 -0.33 -10.54 -13.57
N MET A 198 -0.45 -11.01 -12.32
CA MET A 198 -0.20 -12.41 -11.97
C MET A 198 -1.34 -13.32 -12.45
N ILE A 199 -2.60 -12.88 -12.32
CA ILE A 199 -3.75 -13.62 -12.84
C ILE A 199 -3.65 -13.75 -14.36
N SER A 200 -3.36 -12.67 -15.09
CA SER A 200 -3.19 -12.76 -16.54
C SER A 200 -2.03 -13.67 -16.95
N GLU A 201 -0.92 -13.70 -16.19
CA GLU A 201 0.17 -14.67 -16.41
C GLU A 201 -0.27 -16.12 -16.17
N LEU A 202 -1.08 -16.40 -15.14
CA LEU A 202 -1.63 -17.75 -14.91
C LEU A 202 -2.58 -18.18 -16.03
N PHE A 203 -3.40 -17.25 -16.54
CA PHE A 203 -4.23 -17.50 -17.71
C PHE A 203 -3.39 -17.77 -18.95
N ASN A 204 -2.23 -17.12 -19.10
CA ASN A 204 -1.31 -17.43 -20.20
C ASN A 204 -0.78 -18.87 -20.12
N VAL A 205 -0.58 -19.44 -18.93
CA VAL A 205 -0.20 -20.86 -18.77
C VAL A 205 -1.31 -21.80 -19.27
N LEU A 206 -2.57 -21.38 -19.22
CA LEU A 206 -3.69 -22.17 -19.78
C LEU A 206 -3.64 -22.22 -21.32
N ILE A 207 -3.02 -21.24 -21.98
CA ILE A 207 -2.89 -21.17 -23.43
C ILE A 207 -1.71 -22.08 -23.88
N PRO A 208 -1.95 -23.10 -24.73
CA PRO A 208 -0.90 -24.06 -25.12
C PRO A 208 0.36 -23.41 -25.70
N SER A 209 0.19 -22.43 -26.60
CA SER A 209 1.32 -21.75 -27.25
C SER A 209 2.19 -20.94 -26.29
N MET A 210 1.59 -20.34 -25.26
CA MET A 210 2.31 -19.57 -24.24
C MET A 210 2.94 -20.48 -23.19
N ARG A 211 2.27 -21.57 -22.81
CA ARG A 211 2.83 -22.62 -21.94
C ARG A 211 4.15 -23.17 -22.48
N HIS A 212 4.22 -23.44 -23.78
CA HIS A 212 5.47 -23.89 -24.42
C HIS A 212 6.59 -22.85 -24.31
N LYS A 213 6.28 -21.56 -24.45
CA LYS A 213 7.27 -20.47 -24.31
C LYS A 213 7.76 -20.26 -22.87
N GLN A 214 6.94 -20.59 -21.88
CA GLN A 214 7.25 -20.40 -20.46
C GLN A 214 7.89 -21.64 -19.81
N ARG A 215 7.94 -22.78 -20.52
CA ARG A 215 8.55 -24.01 -20.03
C ARG A 215 10.02 -23.78 -19.67
N ARG A 216 10.43 -24.35 -18.53
CA ARG A 216 11.82 -24.37 -18.05
C ARG A 216 12.25 -25.81 -17.86
N ASP A 217 13.41 -26.17 -18.40
CA ASP A 217 13.93 -27.54 -18.32
C ASP A 217 14.90 -27.74 -17.14
N LYS A 218 15.36 -26.65 -16.52
CA LYS A 218 16.25 -26.65 -15.36
C LYS A 218 15.83 -25.60 -14.33
N PRO A 219 16.09 -25.82 -13.03
CA PRO A 219 15.94 -24.79 -12.01
C PRO A 219 16.72 -23.52 -12.37
N SER A 220 16.19 -22.36 -12.01
CA SER A 220 16.88 -21.09 -12.26
C SER A 220 18.06 -20.92 -11.31
N GLU A 221 19.22 -20.59 -11.87
CA GLU A 221 20.41 -20.23 -11.10
C GLU A 221 20.39 -18.75 -10.78
N ILE A 222 20.55 -18.40 -9.49
CA ILE A 222 20.60 -17.00 -9.03
C ILE A 222 21.93 -16.80 -8.29
N TRP A 223 22.74 -15.87 -8.79
CA TRP A 223 23.99 -15.47 -8.15
C TRP A 223 23.71 -14.34 -7.16
N LEU A 224 23.96 -14.57 -5.87
CA LEU A 224 23.77 -13.55 -4.84
C LEU A 224 25.08 -12.81 -4.57
N ALA A 225 25.02 -11.48 -4.63
CA ALA A 225 26.16 -10.65 -4.26
C ALA A 225 26.60 -10.93 -2.79
N PRO A 226 27.92 -10.83 -2.50
CA PRO A 226 28.43 -11.05 -1.15
C PRO A 226 27.93 -9.97 -0.19
N ASP A 227 27.70 -10.34 1.08
CA ASP A 227 27.37 -9.34 2.10
C ASP A 227 28.60 -8.49 2.44
N SER A 228 28.37 -7.26 2.91
CA SER A 228 29.45 -6.47 3.49
C SER A 228 29.97 -7.17 4.74
N ARG A 229 31.30 -7.19 4.92
CA ARG A 229 31.97 -7.81 6.09
C ARG A 229 31.75 -7.01 7.40
N GLU A 230 31.05 -5.88 7.34
CA GLU A 230 30.80 -5.02 8.50
C GLU A 230 29.72 -5.61 9.41
N LYS A 231 30.04 -5.76 10.70
CA LYS A 231 29.07 -6.12 11.73
C LYS A 231 28.04 -5.00 11.87
N MET A 232 26.81 -5.25 11.41
CA MET A 232 25.69 -4.32 11.58
C MET A 232 25.24 -4.28 13.06
N SER A 233 24.98 -3.07 13.56
CA SER A 233 24.35 -2.85 14.88
C SER A 233 22.94 -3.49 14.94
N PHE A 234 22.41 -3.70 16.15
CA PHE A 234 21.06 -4.26 16.36
C PHE A 234 19.99 -3.42 15.65
N TYR A 235 20.11 -2.09 15.68
CA TYR A 235 19.27 -1.16 14.93
C TYR A 235 20.13 -0.33 13.95
N PRO A 236 20.30 -0.77 12.69
CA PRO A 236 21.16 -0.10 11.73
C PRO A 236 20.65 1.31 11.37
N ASN A 237 21.51 2.32 11.39
CA ASN A 237 21.08 3.67 11.04
C ASN A 237 20.60 3.74 9.56
N PRO A 238 19.31 4.06 9.28
CA PRO A 238 18.76 4.11 7.92
C PRO A 238 19.51 5.10 7.03
N LEU A 239 20.04 6.18 7.62
CA LEU A 239 20.81 7.19 6.91
C LEU A 239 22.19 6.67 6.46
N LYS A 240 22.76 5.63 7.08
CA LYS A 240 24.01 5.05 6.58
C LYS A 240 23.78 4.12 5.40
N LEU A 241 22.58 3.53 5.31
CA LEU A 241 22.23 2.60 4.24
C LEU A 241 21.88 3.30 2.93
N LEU A 242 21.49 4.59 2.95
CA LEU A 242 21.06 5.34 1.77
C LEU A 242 22.13 6.34 1.30
N SER A 243 22.26 6.51 -0.02
CA SER A 243 23.16 7.53 -0.57
C SER A 243 22.61 8.95 -0.33
N LYS A 244 23.45 10.00 -0.41
CA LYS A 244 23.00 11.39 -0.26
C LYS A 244 21.88 11.75 -1.25
N LYS A 245 22.00 11.27 -2.50
CA LYS A 245 20.98 11.46 -3.54
C LYS A 245 19.67 10.74 -3.19
N GLN A 246 19.76 9.50 -2.70
CA GLN A 246 18.60 8.72 -2.25
C GLN A 246 17.86 9.41 -1.10
N LYS A 247 18.59 9.89 -0.08
CA LYS A 247 17.98 10.62 1.05
C LYS A 247 17.22 11.85 0.60
N LYS A 248 17.81 12.66 -0.28
CA LYS A 248 17.15 13.88 -0.79
C LYS A 248 15.90 13.52 -1.61
N ALA A 249 15.98 12.50 -2.46
CA ALA A 249 14.83 12.02 -3.21
C ALA A 249 13.71 11.57 -2.26
N ILE A 250 14.01 10.67 -1.32
CA ILE A 250 13.08 10.16 -0.31
C ILE A 250 12.42 11.30 0.48
N LEU A 251 13.20 12.27 0.98
CA LEU A 251 12.65 13.39 1.74
C LEU A 251 11.61 14.18 0.93
N VAL A 252 11.98 14.57 -0.29
CA VAL A 252 11.11 15.38 -1.17
C VAL A 252 9.90 14.57 -1.62
N THR A 253 10.09 13.34 -2.07
CA THR A 253 8.98 12.50 -2.55
C THR A 253 8.05 12.09 -1.42
N SER A 254 8.55 11.86 -0.19
CA SER A 254 7.70 11.55 0.96
C SER A 254 6.85 12.75 1.36
N ALA A 255 7.39 13.97 1.31
CA ALA A 255 6.62 15.18 1.58
C ALA A 255 5.50 15.39 0.53
N ILE A 256 5.82 15.24 -0.76
CA ILE A 256 4.83 15.31 -1.84
C ILE A 256 3.80 14.17 -1.72
N GLY A 257 4.26 12.96 -1.42
CA GLY A 257 3.43 11.78 -1.20
C GLY A 257 2.44 11.97 -0.06
N THR A 258 2.88 12.57 1.04
CA THR A 258 2.05 12.92 2.20
C THR A 258 1.01 13.97 1.84
N ALA A 259 1.41 15.02 1.11
CA ALA A 259 0.48 16.07 0.65
C ALA A 259 -0.56 15.52 -0.35
N GLY A 260 -0.19 14.51 -1.14
CA GLY A 260 -1.08 13.78 -2.05
C GLY A 260 -1.99 12.75 -1.36
N PHE A 261 -2.39 12.97 -0.10
CA PHE A 261 -3.14 12.01 0.72
C PHE A 261 -4.50 11.57 0.14
N THR A 262 -5.11 12.41 -0.72
CA THR A 262 -6.36 12.07 -1.43
C THR A 262 -6.12 11.07 -2.55
N LEU A 263 -4.91 10.99 -3.07
CA LEU A 263 -4.54 10.04 -4.11
C LEU A 263 -4.24 8.67 -3.46
N SER A 264 -4.48 7.61 -4.21
CA SER A 264 -4.16 6.25 -3.76
C SER A 264 -2.67 6.13 -3.45
N PRO A 265 -2.28 5.54 -2.29
CA PRO A 265 -0.88 5.25 -1.97
C PRO A 265 -0.17 4.50 -3.09
N VAL A 266 -0.84 3.54 -3.73
CA VAL A 266 -0.32 2.79 -4.88
C VAL A 266 -0.07 3.73 -6.08
N GLY A 267 -1.01 4.62 -6.36
CA GLY A 267 -0.90 5.60 -7.45
C GLY A 267 0.28 6.57 -7.24
N MET A 268 0.42 7.11 -6.03
CA MET A 268 1.53 8.00 -5.67
C MET A 268 2.88 7.29 -5.72
N THR A 269 2.93 6.04 -5.28
CA THR A 269 4.11 5.19 -5.33
C THR A 269 4.59 5.00 -6.77
N VAL A 270 3.68 4.69 -7.70
CA VAL A 270 4.04 4.58 -9.11
C VAL A 270 4.49 5.93 -9.66
N LEU A 271 3.70 7.00 -9.46
CA LEU A 271 3.96 8.32 -10.05
C LEU A 271 5.33 8.87 -9.61
N LEU A 272 5.61 8.90 -8.31
CA LEU A 272 6.86 9.44 -7.79
C LEU A 272 8.03 8.47 -8.00
N GLY A 273 7.77 7.16 -8.00
CA GLY A 273 8.75 6.13 -8.34
C GLY A 273 9.26 6.28 -9.78
N GLU A 274 8.36 6.35 -10.75
CA GLU A 274 8.70 6.51 -12.17
C GLU A 274 9.35 7.87 -12.46
N LEU A 275 8.89 8.93 -11.80
CA LEU A 275 9.51 10.26 -11.91
C LEU A 275 11.00 10.25 -11.51
N ILE A 276 11.35 9.52 -10.44
CA ILE A 276 12.75 9.39 -9.99
C ILE A 276 13.53 8.38 -10.84
N SER A 277 12.86 7.30 -11.26
CA SER A 277 13.42 6.28 -12.15
C SER A 277 13.90 6.89 -13.48
N GLY A 278 13.10 7.76 -14.09
CA GLY A 278 13.44 8.46 -15.33
C GLY A 278 14.64 9.41 -15.21
N LYS A 279 14.96 9.88 -14.00
CA LYS A 279 16.10 10.78 -13.73
C LYS A 279 17.41 10.03 -13.47
N THR A 280 17.38 8.72 -13.28
CA THR A 280 18.55 7.91 -12.91
C THR A 280 18.93 6.97 -14.04
N LYS A 281 20.10 7.19 -14.67
CA LYS A 281 20.51 6.44 -15.87
C LYS A 281 21.13 5.07 -15.57
N GLU A 282 22.02 4.99 -14.58
CA GLU A 282 22.75 3.77 -14.26
C GLU A 282 21.82 2.71 -13.63
N LEU A 283 21.80 1.49 -14.16
CA LEU A 283 20.81 0.46 -13.82
C LEU A 283 20.78 0.12 -12.31
N TYR A 284 21.94 -0.10 -11.69
CA TYR A 284 22.04 -0.41 -10.26
C TYR A 284 21.47 0.72 -9.40
N ASN A 285 21.90 1.94 -9.67
CA ASN A 285 21.44 3.12 -8.94
C ASN A 285 19.97 3.44 -9.23
N LYS A 286 19.49 3.18 -10.44
CA LYS A 286 18.10 3.33 -10.84
C LYS A 286 17.22 2.39 -10.02
N ILE A 287 17.49 1.09 -10.05
CA ILE A 287 16.72 0.09 -9.31
C ILE A 287 16.72 0.40 -7.80
N THR A 288 17.91 0.54 -7.20
CA THR A 288 18.02 0.74 -5.75
C THR A 288 17.43 2.06 -5.27
N THR A 289 17.48 3.12 -6.09
CA THR A 289 16.86 4.41 -5.74
C THR A 289 15.34 4.34 -5.93
N THR A 290 14.86 3.78 -7.03
CA THR A 290 13.42 3.68 -7.31
C THR A 290 12.70 2.86 -6.25
N VAL A 291 13.18 1.66 -5.90
CA VAL A 291 12.53 0.85 -4.85
C VAL A 291 12.55 1.53 -3.48
N SER A 292 13.62 2.25 -3.14
CA SER A 292 13.70 3.00 -1.88
C SER A 292 12.74 4.18 -1.81
N VAL A 293 12.54 4.86 -2.95
CA VAL A 293 11.59 5.97 -3.09
C VAL A 293 10.16 5.46 -3.10
N GLN A 294 9.88 4.40 -3.86
CA GLN A 294 8.56 3.79 -3.92
C GLN A 294 8.11 3.37 -2.53
N ASP A 295 8.96 2.68 -1.77
CA ASP A 295 8.58 2.23 -0.43
C ASP A 295 8.44 3.38 0.57
N ALA A 296 9.30 4.40 0.48
CA ALA A 296 9.16 5.62 1.28
C ALA A 296 7.85 6.37 0.99
N VAL A 297 7.52 6.55 -0.30
CA VAL A 297 6.31 7.24 -0.75
C VAL A 297 5.07 6.47 -0.34
N SER A 298 5.08 5.16 -0.53
CA SER A 298 3.96 4.29 -0.14
C SER A 298 3.62 4.50 1.33
N ASN A 299 4.62 4.42 2.21
CA ASN A 299 4.41 4.63 3.64
C ASN A 299 3.99 6.08 3.97
N ALA A 300 4.61 7.05 3.31
CA ALA A 300 4.34 8.46 3.57
C ALA A 300 2.93 8.89 3.16
N THR A 301 2.49 8.49 1.96
CA THR A 301 1.11 8.69 1.51
C THR A 301 0.13 7.93 2.39
N TYR A 302 0.50 6.75 2.91
CA TYR A 302 -0.37 6.00 3.80
C TYR A 302 -0.59 6.72 5.15
N ILE A 303 0.48 7.15 5.80
CA ILE A 303 0.42 7.93 7.05
C ILE A 303 -0.29 9.27 6.81
N GLY A 304 0.00 9.96 5.71
CA GLY A 304 -0.73 11.17 5.31
C GLY A 304 -2.23 10.93 5.10
N GLY A 305 -2.56 9.84 4.43
CA GLY A 305 -3.93 9.37 4.20
C GLY A 305 -4.70 9.08 5.49
N LEU A 306 -4.02 8.68 6.55
CA LEU A 306 -4.62 8.51 7.88
C LEU A 306 -4.73 9.84 8.63
N ILE A 307 -3.60 10.54 8.81
CA ILE A 307 -3.50 11.66 9.74
C ILE A 307 -4.24 12.89 9.22
N ILE A 308 -4.12 13.22 7.91
CA ILE A 308 -4.70 14.45 7.37
C ILE A 308 -6.23 14.43 7.47
N PRO A 309 -6.96 13.40 6.99
CA PRO A 309 -8.41 13.39 7.12
C PRO A 309 -8.88 13.35 8.57
N LEU A 310 -8.17 12.63 9.44
CA LEU A 310 -8.55 12.48 10.84
C LEU A 310 -8.37 13.78 11.62
N LEU A 311 -7.23 14.46 11.44
CA LEU A 311 -6.94 15.72 12.13
C LEU A 311 -7.70 16.91 11.53
N ALA A 312 -7.82 17.00 10.21
CA ALA A 312 -8.40 18.18 9.56
C ALA A 312 -9.93 18.15 9.44
N PHE A 313 -10.54 16.98 9.25
CA PHE A 313 -11.95 16.87 8.85
C PHE A 313 -12.79 15.92 9.71
N GLY A 314 -12.17 14.91 10.34
CA GLY A 314 -12.89 13.84 11.03
C GLY A 314 -13.72 12.94 10.12
N LEU A 315 -13.53 13.04 8.80
CA LEU A 315 -14.24 12.25 7.78
C LEU A 315 -13.27 11.39 6.98
N PRO A 316 -13.68 10.21 6.52
CA PRO A 316 -12.82 9.32 5.76
C PRO A 316 -12.67 9.79 4.30
N LEU A 317 -11.85 10.83 4.09
CA LEU A 317 -11.65 11.49 2.79
C LEU A 317 -10.44 10.98 2.00
N SER A 318 -9.86 9.84 2.39
CA SER A 318 -8.74 9.23 1.67
C SER A 318 -8.98 7.74 1.46
N PRO A 319 -8.33 7.13 0.45
CA PRO A 319 -8.26 5.67 0.28
C PRO A 319 -7.92 4.90 1.56
N VAL A 320 -6.99 5.41 2.35
CA VAL A 320 -6.53 4.79 3.60
C VAL A 320 -7.58 4.89 4.69
N ALA A 321 -8.21 6.08 4.79
CA ALA A 321 -9.27 6.33 5.76
C ALA A 321 -10.56 5.54 5.43
N LEU A 322 -10.81 5.24 4.15
CA LEU A 322 -11.95 4.45 3.70
C LEU A 322 -11.75 2.94 3.84
N GLY A 323 -10.50 2.46 3.80
CA GLY A 323 -10.19 1.03 3.92
C GLY A 323 -9.58 0.70 5.29
N PRO A 324 -8.25 0.58 5.37
CA PRO A 324 -7.54 0.02 6.52
C PRO A 324 -7.73 0.80 7.83
N ALA A 325 -7.93 2.12 7.75
CA ALA A 325 -8.15 2.98 8.90
C ALA A 325 -9.62 3.30 9.18
N ALA A 326 -10.57 2.78 8.39
CA ALA A 326 -12.00 3.06 8.53
C ALA A 326 -12.55 2.91 9.96
N PRO A 327 -12.13 1.90 10.77
CA PRO A 327 -12.61 1.76 12.14
C PRO A 327 -12.27 2.93 13.07
N LEU A 328 -11.25 3.74 12.74
CA LEU A 328 -10.92 4.94 13.52
C LEU A 328 -11.83 6.12 13.21
N PHE A 329 -12.54 6.09 12.08
CA PHE A 329 -13.48 7.12 11.67
C PHE A 329 -14.92 6.72 11.98
N ASN A 330 -15.29 5.47 11.67
CA ASN A 330 -16.66 4.97 11.78
C ASN A 330 -16.67 3.53 12.31
N ALA A 331 -17.06 3.35 13.56
CA ALA A 331 -17.22 2.06 14.22
C ALA A 331 -18.35 2.16 15.28
N PRO A 332 -19.62 2.17 14.86
CA PRO A 332 -20.75 2.28 15.78
C PRO A 332 -20.77 1.11 16.79
N PRO A 333 -21.09 1.34 18.07
CA PRO A 333 -21.55 2.61 18.66
C PRO A 333 -20.43 3.51 19.21
N VAL A 334 -19.15 3.14 19.04
CA VAL A 334 -18.02 3.84 19.69
C VAL A 334 -17.60 5.09 18.91
N PHE A 335 -17.41 4.95 17.59
CA PHE A 335 -17.09 6.08 16.71
C PHE A 335 -18.15 6.23 15.62
N THR A 336 -18.54 7.47 15.34
CA THR A 336 -19.55 7.81 14.33
C THR A 336 -19.09 8.96 13.45
N ILE A 337 -19.57 8.98 12.22
CA ILE A 337 -19.34 10.08 11.25
C ILE A 337 -20.53 11.03 11.14
N ASP A 338 -21.71 10.62 11.63
CA ASP A 338 -22.91 11.45 11.64
C ASP A 338 -23.71 11.21 12.94
N PRO A 339 -23.60 12.09 13.96
CA PRO A 339 -22.67 13.22 14.04
C PRO A 339 -21.21 12.75 14.14
N VAL A 340 -20.25 13.60 13.74
CA VAL A 340 -18.82 13.31 13.86
C VAL A 340 -18.47 13.15 15.34
N ASN A 341 -18.17 11.93 15.76
CA ASN A 341 -17.69 11.58 17.08
C ASN A 341 -16.61 10.49 16.95
N ASN A 342 -15.38 10.92 16.68
CA ASN A 342 -14.25 10.02 16.50
C ASN A 342 -12.95 10.67 16.99
N LEU A 343 -11.81 10.06 16.64
CA LEU A 343 -10.48 10.53 17.04
C LEU A 343 -10.22 12.01 16.73
N HIS A 344 -10.91 12.61 15.75
CA HIS A 344 -10.88 14.04 15.48
C HIS A 344 -11.25 14.89 16.70
N ASN A 345 -12.31 14.50 17.42
CA ASN A 345 -12.81 15.24 18.58
C ASN A 345 -12.05 14.89 19.86
N TYR A 346 -11.52 13.68 19.95
CA TYR A 346 -10.85 13.18 21.16
C TYR A 346 -9.36 13.52 21.25
N LEU A 347 -8.73 13.85 20.11
CA LEU A 347 -7.28 14.09 20.05
C LEU A 347 -6.98 15.57 19.75
N GLU A 348 -5.97 16.10 20.44
CA GLU A 348 -5.38 17.40 20.15
C GLU A 348 -4.17 17.22 19.24
N VAL A 349 -3.71 18.29 18.59
CA VAL A 349 -2.55 18.27 17.68
C VAL A 349 -1.31 17.64 18.34
N TRP A 350 -1.05 17.95 19.61
CA TRP A 350 0.08 17.37 20.34
C TRP A 350 -0.04 15.86 20.54
N HIS A 351 -1.27 15.33 20.65
CA HIS A 351 -1.48 13.89 20.72
C HIS A 351 -1.03 13.21 19.40
N TYR A 352 -1.33 13.79 18.24
CA TYR A 352 -0.87 13.25 16.96
C TYR A 352 0.65 13.19 16.85
N ILE A 353 1.36 14.21 17.35
CA ILE A 353 2.83 14.26 17.32
C ILE A 353 3.42 13.18 18.23
N VAL A 354 3.04 13.17 19.51
CA VAL A 354 3.68 12.32 20.51
C VAL A 354 3.30 10.86 20.32
N TYR A 355 1.99 10.58 20.20
CA TYR A 355 1.50 9.21 20.02
C TYR A 355 1.79 8.66 18.62
N GLY A 356 1.92 9.54 17.61
CA GLY A 356 2.41 9.14 16.29
C GLY A 356 3.88 8.73 16.34
N ALA A 357 4.73 9.49 17.03
CA ALA A 357 6.14 9.13 17.23
C ALA A 357 6.29 7.83 18.02
N ILE A 358 5.50 7.64 19.09
CA ILE A 358 5.44 6.38 19.85
C ILE A 358 5.05 5.21 18.93
N GLY A 359 4.05 5.41 18.07
CA GLY A 359 3.63 4.42 17.07
C GLY A 359 4.77 4.01 16.13
N ILE A 360 5.45 4.98 15.53
CA ILE A 360 6.61 4.74 14.64
C ILE A 360 7.70 3.98 15.40
N ILE A 361 8.06 4.41 16.60
CA ILE A 361 9.08 3.74 17.41
C ILE A 361 8.64 2.29 17.72
N GLY A 362 7.44 2.09 18.26
CA GLY A 362 6.91 0.77 18.60
C GLY A 362 6.89 -0.21 17.42
N GLY A 363 6.39 0.23 16.27
CA GLY A 363 6.30 -0.61 15.06
C GLY A 363 7.67 -0.98 14.47
N THR A 364 8.64 -0.06 14.55
CA THR A 364 9.95 -0.24 13.89
C THR A 364 10.91 -1.11 14.70
N LEU A 365 10.79 -1.14 16.03
CA LEU A 365 11.70 -1.85 16.93
C LEU A 365 11.93 -3.31 16.56
N VAL A 366 10.93 -3.99 16.01
CA VAL A 366 11.00 -5.39 15.60
C VAL A 366 11.13 -5.51 14.08
N ALA A 367 10.25 -4.85 13.33
CA ALA A 367 10.18 -4.94 11.88
C ALA A 367 11.52 -4.59 11.21
N TYR A 368 12.13 -3.48 11.63
CA TYR A 368 13.27 -2.90 10.93
C TYR A 368 14.59 -3.68 11.14
N PRO A 369 14.98 -4.07 12.38
CA PRO A 369 16.12 -4.95 12.59
C PRO A 369 16.02 -6.28 11.85
N ILE A 370 14.83 -6.87 11.84
CA ILE A 370 14.57 -8.16 11.20
C ILE A 370 14.76 -8.03 9.68
N SER A 371 14.13 -7.04 9.05
CA SER A 371 14.22 -6.82 7.59
C SER A 371 15.64 -6.51 7.12
N ILE A 372 16.51 -5.92 7.95
CA ILE A 372 17.88 -5.56 7.52
C ILE A 372 18.90 -6.64 7.84
N LYS A 373 18.93 -7.12 9.08
CA LYS A 373 20.01 -8.00 9.55
C LYS A 373 19.94 -9.39 8.92
N LYS A 374 18.73 -9.90 8.71
CA LYS A 374 18.51 -11.25 8.17
C LYS A 374 18.31 -11.28 6.66
N ALA A 375 18.32 -10.12 5.99
CA ALA A 375 18.02 -9.98 4.56
C ALA A 375 18.71 -11.05 3.68
N ARG A 376 20.04 -11.16 3.73
CA ARG A 376 20.78 -12.11 2.90
C ARG A 376 20.52 -13.57 3.26
N SER A 377 20.59 -13.92 4.55
CA SER A 377 20.36 -15.30 5.02
C SER A 377 18.95 -15.79 4.67
N TRP A 378 17.95 -14.93 4.81
CA TRP A 378 16.57 -15.24 4.43
C TRP A 378 16.41 -15.36 2.92
N THR A 379 17.05 -14.47 2.15
CA THR A 379 17.05 -14.55 0.68
C THR A 379 17.63 -15.89 0.22
N GLU A 380 18.77 -16.29 0.77
CA GLU A 380 19.45 -17.54 0.42
C GLU A 380 18.59 -18.76 0.79
N LYS A 381 18.06 -18.79 2.02
CA LYS A 381 17.20 -19.89 2.48
C LYS A 381 15.92 -20.00 1.64
N MET A 382 15.32 -18.87 1.28
CA MET A 382 14.11 -18.83 0.46
C MET A 382 14.39 -19.39 -0.93
N PHE A 383 15.47 -18.96 -1.60
CA PHE A 383 15.82 -19.47 -2.93
C PHE A 383 16.23 -20.94 -2.94
N LYS A 384 16.81 -21.45 -1.84
CA LYS A 384 17.17 -22.87 -1.74
C LYS A 384 16.00 -23.78 -1.42
N ASN A 385 15.08 -23.34 -0.57
CA ASN A 385 14.11 -24.24 0.07
C ASN A 385 12.65 -24.02 -0.36
N ILE A 386 12.33 -22.89 -1.02
CA ILE A 386 10.94 -22.54 -1.34
C ILE A 386 10.79 -22.40 -2.85
N SER A 387 9.90 -23.21 -3.45
CA SER A 387 9.58 -23.08 -4.86
C SER A 387 8.77 -21.80 -5.13
N HIS A 388 9.03 -21.16 -6.27
CA HIS A 388 8.31 -19.94 -6.64
C HIS A 388 6.82 -20.21 -6.87
N GLU A 389 6.48 -21.37 -7.41
CA GLU A 389 5.11 -21.84 -7.64
C GLU A 389 4.34 -22.00 -6.32
N ALA A 390 4.98 -22.52 -5.26
CA ALA A 390 4.34 -22.63 -3.95
C ALA A 390 4.01 -21.25 -3.36
N LEU A 391 4.87 -20.25 -3.58
CA LEU A 391 4.61 -18.88 -3.14
C LEU A 391 3.43 -18.25 -3.90
N ILE A 392 3.35 -18.46 -5.22
CA ILE A 392 2.22 -18.00 -6.04
C ILE A 392 0.94 -18.71 -5.60
N GLY A 393 0.97 -20.03 -5.39
CA GLY A 393 -0.17 -20.81 -4.93
C GLY A 393 -0.68 -20.38 -3.54
N ALA A 394 0.23 -20.15 -2.60
CA ALA A 394 -0.12 -19.62 -1.28
C ALA A 394 -0.75 -18.23 -1.37
N PHE A 395 -0.21 -17.36 -2.22
CA PHE A 395 -0.75 -16.03 -2.44
C PHE A 395 -2.17 -16.06 -3.04
N LEU A 396 -2.39 -16.87 -4.09
CA LEU A 396 -3.71 -17.10 -4.68
C LEU A 396 -4.72 -17.66 -3.67
N GLY A 397 -4.29 -18.63 -2.85
CA GLY A 397 -5.12 -19.20 -1.79
C GLY A 397 -5.58 -18.13 -0.79
N LEU A 398 -4.67 -17.24 -0.37
CA LEU A 398 -5.01 -16.11 0.51
C LEU A 398 -6.03 -15.17 -0.14
N ILE A 399 -5.85 -14.83 -1.43
CA ILE A 399 -6.78 -13.96 -2.13
C ILE A 399 -8.18 -14.58 -2.22
N PHE A 400 -8.26 -15.86 -2.63
CA PHE A 400 -9.54 -16.54 -2.74
C PHE A 400 -10.23 -16.63 -1.38
N MET A 401 -9.47 -16.87 -0.31
CA MET A 401 -9.99 -16.83 1.04
C MET A 401 -10.54 -15.43 1.39
N LEU A 402 -9.81 -14.35 1.10
CA LEU A 402 -10.24 -12.98 1.39
C LEU A 402 -11.45 -12.54 0.56
N ALA A 403 -11.46 -12.87 -0.73
CA ALA A 403 -12.59 -12.60 -1.61
C ALA A 403 -13.84 -13.39 -1.21
N TYR A 404 -13.65 -14.65 -0.79
CA TYR A 404 -14.72 -15.48 -0.22
C TYR A 404 -15.24 -14.94 1.10
N TYR A 405 -14.35 -14.47 1.97
CA TYR A 405 -14.75 -13.83 3.23
C TYR A 405 -15.62 -12.59 2.98
N GLU A 406 -15.31 -11.79 1.96
CA GLU A 406 -16.07 -10.60 1.67
C GLU A 406 -17.45 -10.89 1.05
N ALA A 407 -17.51 -11.74 0.02
CA ALA A 407 -18.74 -11.95 -0.77
C ALA A 407 -18.92 -13.38 -1.29
N GLY A 408 -18.35 -14.37 -0.60
CA GLY A 408 -18.43 -15.78 -0.97
C GLY A 408 -17.88 -16.03 -2.38
N VAL A 409 -18.55 -16.93 -3.10
CA VAL A 409 -18.15 -17.29 -4.47
C VAL A 409 -18.23 -16.08 -5.41
N VAL A 410 -19.19 -15.17 -5.21
CA VAL A 410 -19.34 -13.96 -6.02
C VAL A 410 -18.10 -13.07 -5.89
N GLY A 411 -17.57 -12.90 -4.67
CA GLY A 411 -16.34 -12.16 -4.43
C GLY A 411 -15.15 -12.73 -5.21
N ILE A 412 -14.99 -14.06 -5.20
CA ILE A 412 -13.91 -14.73 -5.97
C ILE A 412 -14.06 -14.46 -7.46
N ILE A 413 -15.27 -14.61 -8.03
CA ILE A 413 -15.52 -14.40 -9.45
C ILE A 413 -15.20 -12.96 -9.84
N ILE A 414 -15.67 -11.99 -9.05
CA ILE A 414 -15.42 -10.56 -9.30
C ILE A 414 -13.92 -10.26 -9.23
N ALA A 415 -13.21 -10.75 -8.20
CA ALA A 415 -11.78 -10.58 -8.06
C ALA A 415 -11.01 -11.15 -9.27
N LEU A 416 -11.39 -12.33 -9.75
CA LEU A 416 -10.80 -12.96 -10.93
C LEU A 416 -11.08 -12.18 -12.22
N CYS A 417 -12.31 -11.71 -12.43
CA CYS A 417 -12.68 -10.93 -13.61
C CYS A 417 -11.93 -9.59 -13.67
N ILE A 418 -11.89 -8.87 -12.55
CA ILE A 418 -11.17 -7.60 -12.44
C ILE A 418 -9.67 -7.84 -12.58
N GLY A 419 -9.13 -8.89 -11.95
CA GLY A 419 -7.73 -9.26 -12.09
C GLY A 419 -7.36 -9.64 -13.51
N LEU A 420 -8.17 -10.44 -14.21
CA LEU A 420 -7.90 -10.79 -15.60
C LEU A 420 -7.91 -9.55 -16.50
N PHE A 421 -8.95 -8.71 -16.40
CA PHE A 421 -9.06 -7.51 -17.23
C PHE A 421 -7.95 -6.51 -16.90
N GLY A 422 -7.75 -6.19 -15.62
CA GLY A 422 -6.69 -5.31 -15.15
C GLY A 422 -5.29 -5.84 -15.49
N GLY A 423 -5.09 -7.15 -15.46
CA GLY A 423 -3.86 -7.83 -15.84
C GLY A 423 -3.54 -7.76 -17.33
N ILE A 424 -4.55 -7.94 -18.19
CA ILE A 424 -4.40 -7.75 -19.64
C ILE A 424 -4.04 -6.29 -19.93
N MET A 425 -4.70 -5.34 -19.26
CA MET A 425 -4.40 -3.91 -19.41
C MET A 425 -2.99 -3.55 -18.95
N HIS A 426 -2.52 -4.17 -17.86
CA HIS A 426 -1.16 -3.98 -17.38
C HIS A 426 -0.12 -4.54 -18.36
N ASN A 427 -0.30 -5.80 -18.77
CA ASN A 427 0.72 -6.53 -19.53
C ASN A 427 0.77 -6.12 -21.01
N ILE A 428 -0.37 -5.76 -21.61
CA ILE A 428 -0.47 -5.44 -23.05
C ILE A 428 -0.43 -3.93 -23.28
N PHE A 429 -1.17 -3.15 -22.49
CA PHE A 429 -1.38 -1.72 -22.73
C PHE A 429 -0.52 -0.82 -21.83
N GLU A 430 0.37 -1.41 -21.01
CA GLU A 430 1.22 -0.70 -20.05
C GLU A 430 0.46 0.21 -19.06
N ILE A 431 -0.83 -0.06 -18.85
CA ILE A 431 -1.66 0.67 -17.88
C ILE A 431 -1.37 0.09 -16.50
N HIS A 432 -0.50 0.78 -15.75
CA HIS A 432 -0.10 0.32 -14.43
C HIS A 432 -1.25 0.30 -13.42
N THR A 433 -1.13 -0.56 -12.41
CA THR A 433 -2.14 -0.78 -11.36
C THR A 433 -2.51 0.50 -10.61
N GLY A 434 -1.59 1.46 -10.48
CA GLY A 434 -1.88 2.79 -9.93
C GLY A 434 -3.02 3.54 -10.65
N VAL A 435 -3.12 3.46 -11.98
CA VAL A 435 -4.24 4.05 -12.75
C VAL A 435 -5.53 3.31 -12.42
N GLN A 436 -5.48 1.98 -12.33
CA GLN A 436 -6.63 1.13 -12.05
C GLN A 436 -7.22 1.39 -10.66
N PHE A 437 -6.37 1.57 -9.63
CA PHE A 437 -6.84 1.99 -8.31
C PHE A 437 -7.46 3.37 -8.30
N MET A 438 -6.87 4.34 -9.01
CA MET A 438 -7.47 5.68 -9.08
C MET A 438 -8.81 5.67 -9.82
N ALA A 439 -8.92 4.87 -10.87
CA ALA A 439 -10.19 4.63 -11.54
C ALA A 439 -11.21 4.00 -10.60
N TYR A 440 -10.83 3.05 -9.73
CA TYR A 440 -11.72 2.51 -8.70
C TYR A 440 -12.29 3.61 -7.79
N TYR A 441 -11.44 4.47 -7.22
CA TYR A 441 -11.89 5.55 -6.34
C TYR A 441 -12.70 6.63 -7.08
N ALA A 442 -12.39 6.92 -8.34
CA ALA A 442 -13.10 7.90 -9.14
C ALA A 442 -14.38 7.34 -9.82
N SER A 443 -14.53 6.01 -9.88
CA SER A 443 -15.52 5.35 -10.74
C SER A 443 -16.96 5.77 -10.49
N ALA A 444 -17.35 5.91 -9.22
CA ALA A 444 -18.70 6.31 -8.85
C ALA A 444 -19.02 7.73 -9.36
N PHE A 445 -18.08 8.66 -9.22
CA PHE A 445 -18.25 10.03 -9.69
C PHE A 445 -18.27 10.10 -11.23
N ILE A 446 -17.32 9.42 -11.89
CA ILE A 446 -17.23 9.38 -13.36
C ILE A 446 -18.54 8.87 -13.96
N VAL A 447 -19.03 7.71 -13.49
CA VAL A 447 -20.26 7.10 -14.01
C VAL A 447 -21.48 7.96 -13.73
N ASN A 448 -21.61 8.51 -12.50
CA ASN A 448 -22.75 9.38 -12.16
C ASN A 448 -22.80 10.63 -13.04
N GLN A 449 -21.67 11.28 -13.30
CA GLN A 449 -21.64 12.48 -14.16
C GLN A 449 -21.93 12.14 -15.62
N LEU A 450 -21.39 11.03 -16.14
CA LEU A 450 -21.67 10.60 -17.51
C LEU A 450 -23.13 10.21 -17.70
N LEU A 451 -23.74 9.52 -16.72
CA LEU A 451 -25.17 9.21 -16.74
C LEU A 451 -26.04 10.46 -16.58
N ALA A 452 -25.60 11.46 -15.82
CA ALA A 452 -26.30 12.73 -15.74
C ALA A 452 -26.29 13.48 -17.08
N ILE A 453 -25.15 13.47 -17.79
CA ILE A 453 -25.03 14.03 -19.14
C ILE A 453 -25.92 13.28 -20.13
N ALA A 454 -25.99 11.95 -20.05
CA ALA A 454 -26.83 11.14 -20.93
C ALA A 454 -28.35 11.33 -20.74
N LYS A 455 -28.77 11.99 -19.65
CA LYS A 455 -30.17 12.35 -19.38
C LYS A 455 -30.55 13.74 -19.89
N ILE A 456 -29.57 14.51 -20.36
CA ILE A 456 -29.74 15.78 -21.07
C ILE A 456 -29.84 15.46 -22.56
#